data_AF-A0AAV1DHB3-F1
#
_entry.id   AF-A0AAV1DHB3-F1
#
_cell.length_a   1.000
_cell.length_b   1.000
_cell.length_c   1.000
_cell.angle_alpha   90.00
_cell.angle_beta   90.00
_cell.angle_gamma   90.00
#
_symmetry.space_group_name_H-M   'P 1'
#
loop_
_entity.id
_entity.type
_entity.pdbx_description
1 polymer ?
#
loop_
_entity_poly.entity_id
_entity_poly.type
_entity_poly.pdbx_seq_one_letter_code
_entity_poly.pdbx_strand_id
1 'polypeptide(L)'
;MRVVFVLLVCTQFLITEVLFLSVSSTNDAYPTGYGDESGACMSSRDVLKPLKREIYYEGGEIIDITHKLTPNTPGGIIEGWGEYLSLVKSMKNGSDSNISEMKLNVHVGTHVDTPGYIYDHYYDAGFDVDSLDLRVLNGPALVVDIPRDKNITAEVMKTLNIPKGIRQYSSER
;
A
#
# COMPACT_ATOMS: atom_id res chain seq x y z
N MET A 1 -53.45 -29.96 -8.46
CA MET A 1 -52.58 -29.59 -7.33
C MET A 1 -51.09 -29.78 -7.60
N ARG A 2 -50.65 -30.93 -8.16
CA ARG A 2 -49.23 -31.19 -8.45
C ARG A 2 -48.57 -30.19 -9.42
N VAL A 3 -49.25 -29.79 -10.49
CA VAL A 3 -48.70 -28.87 -11.51
C VAL A 3 -48.50 -27.45 -10.98
N VAL A 4 -49.42 -26.96 -10.13
CA VAL A 4 -49.31 -25.64 -9.50
C VAL A 4 -48.14 -25.60 -8.51
N PHE A 5 -47.91 -26.70 -7.78
CA PHE A 5 -46.79 -26.80 -6.84
C PHE A 5 -45.44 -26.81 -7.55
N VAL A 6 -45.33 -27.51 -8.70
CA VAL A 6 -44.11 -27.53 -9.51
C VAL A 6 -43.81 -26.15 -10.11
N LEU A 7 -44.83 -25.45 -10.62
CA LEU A 7 -44.65 -24.09 -11.15
C LEU A 7 -44.18 -23.10 -10.06
N LEU A 8 -44.70 -23.22 -8.84
CA LEU A 8 -44.36 -22.33 -7.73
C LEU A 8 -42.92 -22.56 -7.21
N VAL A 9 -42.47 -23.82 -7.22
CA VAL A 9 -41.08 -24.18 -6.90
C VAL A 9 -40.11 -23.73 -8.01
N CYS A 10 -40.49 -23.87 -9.28
CA CYS A 10 -39.69 -23.39 -10.41
C CYS A 10 -39.55 -21.86 -10.42
N THR A 11 -40.62 -21.12 -10.10
CA THR A 11 -40.54 -19.65 -10.02
C THR A 11 -39.70 -19.20 -8.82
N GLN A 12 -39.77 -19.88 -7.68
CA GLN A 12 -38.89 -19.58 -6.54
C GLN A 12 -37.41 -19.85 -6.85
N PHE A 13 -37.09 -20.94 -7.55
CA PHE A 13 -35.71 -21.22 -7.98
C PHE A 13 -35.16 -20.18 -8.97
N LEU A 14 -35.99 -19.75 -9.94
CA LEU A 14 -35.64 -18.69 -10.89
C LEU A 14 -35.42 -17.33 -10.20
N ILE A 15 -36.24 -16.99 -9.19
CA ILE A 15 -36.08 -15.73 -8.44
C ILE A 15 -34.82 -15.77 -7.58
N THR A 16 -34.47 -16.92 -6.98
CA THR A 16 -33.23 -17.05 -6.20
C THR A 16 -31.98 -16.93 -7.08
N GLU A 17 -31.94 -17.54 -8.27
CA GLU A 17 -30.77 -17.39 -9.15
C GLU A 17 -30.61 -15.97 -9.71
N VAL A 18 -31.72 -15.27 -9.99
CA VAL A 18 -31.69 -13.87 -10.43
C VAL A 18 -31.19 -12.94 -9.31
N LEU A 19 -31.50 -13.23 -8.04
CA LEU A 19 -30.98 -12.44 -6.90
C LEU A 19 -29.47 -12.64 -6.66
N PHE A 20 -28.92 -13.82 -6.93
CA PHE A 20 -27.48 -14.09 -6.79
C PHE A 20 -26.62 -13.46 -7.90
N LEU A 21 -27.19 -13.17 -9.08
CA LEU A 21 -26.49 -12.54 -10.19
C LEU A 21 -26.34 -11.01 -10.06
N SER A 22 -27.02 -10.37 -9.11
CA SER A 22 -27.05 -8.90 -8.97
C SER A 22 -26.20 -8.32 -7.84
N VAL A 23 -25.38 -9.12 -7.13
CA VAL A 23 -24.35 -8.57 -6.25
C VAL A 23 -23.02 -8.51 -7.01
N SER A 24 -22.94 -7.61 -8.00
CA SER A 24 -21.64 -7.11 -8.42
C SER A 24 -21.11 -6.25 -7.30
N SER A 25 -20.08 -6.74 -6.60
CA SER A 25 -19.27 -5.90 -5.73
C SER A 25 -18.81 -4.70 -6.55
N THR A 26 -19.13 -3.48 -6.12
CA THR A 26 -18.29 -2.34 -6.49
C THR A 26 -16.88 -2.73 -6.03
N ASN A 27 -15.91 -2.74 -6.93
CA ASN A 27 -14.51 -2.92 -6.55
C ASN A 27 -14.08 -1.68 -5.77
N ASP A 28 -14.47 -1.60 -4.50
CA ASP A 28 -14.10 -0.54 -3.56
C ASP A 28 -12.61 -0.63 -3.19
N ALA A 29 -11.91 -1.66 -3.69
CA ALA A 29 -10.47 -1.80 -3.59
C ALA A 29 -9.71 -0.65 -4.27
N TYR A 30 -10.34 0.04 -5.23
CA TYR A 30 -9.74 1.20 -5.90
C TYR A 30 -10.68 2.41 -5.92
N PRO A 31 -10.19 3.60 -5.54
CA PRO A 31 -10.95 4.83 -5.71
C PRO A 31 -11.22 5.12 -7.19
N THR A 32 -12.42 5.65 -7.49
CA THR A 32 -12.81 6.09 -8.84
C THR A 32 -11.84 7.12 -9.42
N GLY A 33 -11.53 7.08 -10.71
CA GLY A 33 -10.62 8.04 -11.37
C GLY A 33 -9.28 7.46 -11.84
N TYR A 34 -9.10 6.15 -11.77
CA TYR A 34 -8.00 5.42 -12.44
C TYR A 34 -8.44 4.89 -13.83
N GLY A 35 -9.26 5.65 -14.56
CA GLY A 35 -9.71 5.31 -15.92
C GLY A 35 -10.85 4.30 -15.99
N ASP A 36 -11.54 4.06 -14.89
CA ASP A 36 -12.80 3.30 -14.81
C ASP A 36 -14.02 4.10 -15.30
N GLU A 37 -13.84 5.40 -15.58
CA GLU A 37 -14.86 6.27 -16.15
C GLU A 37 -15.12 5.97 -17.62
N SER A 38 -16.40 5.86 -17.97
CA SER A 38 -16.88 5.55 -19.32
C SER A 38 -16.47 6.65 -20.30
N GLY A 39 -15.39 6.43 -21.07
CA GLY A 39 -14.85 7.41 -22.02
C GLY A 39 -13.38 7.78 -21.82
N ALA A 40 -12.69 7.26 -20.78
CA ALA A 40 -11.27 7.54 -20.52
C ALA A 40 -10.31 7.20 -21.69
N CYS A 41 -10.75 6.37 -22.64
CA CYS A 41 -10.00 6.04 -23.86
C CYS A 41 -10.15 7.07 -24.99
N MET A 42 -11.00 8.09 -24.87
CA MET A 42 -11.23 9.10 -25.90
C MET A 42 -10.43 10.37 -25.59
N SER A 43 -9.40 10.57 -26.41
CA SER A 43 -8.32 11.55 -26.29
C SER A 43 -8.75 13.00 -26.05
N SER A 44 -8.17 13.63 -25.03
CA SER A 44 -7.67 15.00 -25.15
C SER A 44 -6.14 14.98 -25.07
N ARG A 45 -5.47 15.76 -25.92
CA ARG A 45 -4.00 15.93 -25.92
C ARG A 45 -3.55 16.88 -24.81
N ASP A 46 -4.18 16.78 -23.65
CA ASP A 46 -3.78 17.57 -22.50
C ASP A 46 -2.49 16.99 -21.93
N VAL A 47 -1.69 17.86 -21.30
CA VAL A 47 -0.51 17.42 -20.57
C VAL A 47 -0.97 16.51 -19.45
N LEU A 48 -0.84 15.19 -19.66
CA LEU A 48 -1.20 14.18 -18.68
C LEU A 48 -0.34 14.37 -17.43
N LYS A 49 -0.95 14.85 -16.36
CA LYS A 49 -0.34 14.92 -15.03
C LYS A 49 -1.06 13.91 -14.15
N PRO A 50 -0.34 13.02 -13.46
CA PRO A 50 -0.95 12.15 -12.46
C PRO A 50 -1.71 13.00 -11.42
N LEU A 51 -2.99 12.72 -11.23
CA LEU A 51 -3.76 13.31 -10.14
C LEU A 51 -3.33 12.63 -8.83
N LYS A 52 -2.75 13.39 -7.90
CA LYS A 52 -2.53 12.93 -6.53
C LYS A 52 -3.82 13.21 -5.77
N ARG A 53 -4.65 12.19 -5.59
CA ARG A 53 -5.83 12.29 -4.73
C ARG A 53 -5.41 11.89 -3.31
N GLU A 54 -5.84 12.67 -2.33
CA GLU A 54 -5.43 12.60 -0.92
C GLU A 54 -6.66 12.40 0.00
N ILE A 55 -7.82 11.95 -0.50
CA ILE A 55 -9.05 11.80 0.31
C ILE A 55 -9.73 10.48 -0.06
N TYR A 56 -9.92 9.57 0.92
CA TYR A 56 -10.38 8.21 0.61
C TYR A 56 -11.30 7.53 1.63
N TYR A 57 -11.66 8.15 2.76
CA TYR A 57 -12.62 7.59 3.72
C TYR A 57 -13.44 8.70 4.35
N GLU A 58 -14.78 8.64 4.36
CA GLU A 58 -15.74 9.51 5.09
C GLU A 58 -15.19 10.87 5.65
N GLY A 59 -14.54 11.69 4.81
CA GLY A 59 -13.97 13.00 5.19
C GLY A 59 -12.52 13.04 5.75
N GLY A 60 -11.73 11.97 5.66
CA GLY A 60 -10.32 11.90 6.06
C GLY A 60 -9.31 12.07 4.92
N GLU A 61 -8.17 12.70 5.24
CA GLU A 61 -7.05 12.96 4.33
C GLU A 61 -5.96 11.86 4.43
N ILE A 62 -5.44 11.41 3.28
CA ILE A 62 -4.26 10.55 3.18
C ILE A 62 -3.04 11.44 2.92
N ILE A 63 -2.12 11.42 3.88
CA ILE A 63 -0.84 12.11 3.78
C ILE A 63 0.21 11.09 3.36
N ASP A 64 0.79 11.29 2.18
CA ASP A 64 1.93 10.50 1.72
C ASP A 64 3.21 10.91 2.45
N ILE A 65 3.74 9.99 3.26
CA ILE A 65 5.00 10.14 4.01
C ILE A 65 6.17 9.39 3.36
N THR A 66 6.00 8.96 2.10
CA THR A 66 6.99 8.19 1.36
C THR A 66 7.97 9.13 0.64
N HIS A 67 9.26 8.91 0.84
CA HIS A 67 10.25 9.61 0.03
C HIS A 67 10.26 9.04 -1.39
N LYS A 68 10.20 9.93 -2.39
CA LYS A 68 10.35 9.54 -3.80
C LYS A 68 11.69 8.84 -4.01
N LEU A 69 11.65 7.66 -4.63
CA LEU A 69 12.86 6.96 -5.05
C LEU A 69 13.51 7.67 -6.24
N THR A 70 14.81 7.89 -6.13
CA THR A 70 15.67 8.55 -7.11
C THR A 70 17.01 7.83 -7.17
N PRO A 71 17.81 8.03 -8.24
CA PRO A 71 19.19 7.56 -8.29
C PRO A 71 20.07 7.96 -7.10
N ASN A 72 19.69 9.03 -6.39
CA ASN A 72 20.44 9.60 -5.27
C ASN A 72 19.81 9.27 -3.91
N THR A 73 18.75 8.47 -3.88
CA THR A 73 18.10 8.11 -2.61
C THR A 73 19.09 7.35 -1.73
N PRO A 74 19.29 7.75 -0.45
CA PRO A 74 20.18 7.01 0.44
C PRO A 74 19.66 5.61 0.72
N GLY A 75 20.57 4.63 0.83
CA GLY A 75 20.22 3.24 1.16
C GLY A 75 21.05 2.67 2.30
N GLY A 76 21.18 3.44 3.37
CA GLY A 76 21.99 3.07 4.52
C GLY A 76 23.48 3.22 4.25
N ILE A 77 24.16 2.13 3.92
CA ILE A 77 25.63 2.06 3.83
C ILE A 77 26.17 2.67 2.53
N ILE A 78 25.37 2.69 1.46
CA ILE A 78 25.78 3.16 0.14
C ILE A 78 25.09 4.49 -0.17
N GLU A 79 25.90 5.48 -0.56
CA GLU A 79 25.43 6.77 -1.07
C GLU A 79 24.98 6.64 -2.52
N GLY A 80 23.68 6.79 -2.76
CA GLY A 80 23.09 6.71 -4.10
C GLY A 80 23.16 5.31 -4.71
N TRP A 81 22.29 5.07 -5.68
CA TRP A 81 22.13 3.78 -6.35
C TRP A 81 22.33 3.87 -7.87
N GLY A 82 22.55 5.08 -8.40
CA GLY A 82 22.69 5.28 -9.84
C GLY A 82 21.43 4.82 -10.60
N GLU A 83 21.61 4.03 -11.64
CA GLU A 83 20.48 3.47 -12.42
C GLU A 83 19.77 2.36 -11.63
N TYR A 84 18.77 2.74 -10.83
CA TYR A 84 17.93 1.80 -10.07
C TYR A 84 16.69 1.32 -10.85
N LEU A 85 16.30 2.05 -11.89
CA LEU A 85 15.13 1.79 -12.74
C LEU A 85 15.52 2.01 -14.20
N SER A 86 15.36 0.97 -15.02
CA SER A 86 15.68 0.99 -16.45
C SER A 86 14.47 0.58 -17.29
N LEU A 87 14.33 1.15 -18.48
CA LEU A 87 13.28 0.77 -19.44
C LEU A 87 13.83 -0.28 -20.40
N VAL A 88 13.37 -1.52 -20.27
CA VAL A 88 13.82 -2.68 -21.05
C VAL A 88 13.11 -2.75 -22.40
N LYS A 89 11.81 -2.46 -22.45
CA LYS A 89 11.02 -2.36 -23.69
C LYS A 89 10.20 -1.09 -23.71
N SER A 90 10.01 -0.49 -24.89
CA SER A 90 9.25 0.75 -25.04
C SER A 90 8.22 0.69 -26.15
N MET A 91 7.03 1.22 -25.87
CA MET A 91 6.00 1.45 -26.89
C MET A 91 6.46 2.42 -27.97
N LYS A 92 7.33 3.38 -27.63
CA LYS A 92 7.95 4.27 -28.63
C LYS A 92 8.82 3.51 -29.63
N ASN A 93 9.32 2.34 -29.23
CA ASN A 93 10.13 1.46 -30.06
C ASN A 93 9.32 0.27 -30.60
N GLY A 94 7.99 0.39 -30.66
CA GLY A 94 7.09 -0.61 -31.25
C GLY A 94 6.75 -1.80 -30.36
N SER A 95 7.04 -1.76 -29.07
CA SER A 95 6.54 -2.76 -28.12
C SER A 95 5.08 -2.52 -27.77
N ASP A 96 4.33 -3.56 -27.41
CA ASP A 96 2.91 -3.41 -27.02
C ASP A 96 2.75 -2.71 -25.65
N SER A 97 3.81 -2.65 -24.85
CA SER A 97 3.84 -2.01 -23.54
C SER A 97 5.23 -1.44 -23.20
N ASN A 98 5.28 -0.56 -22.20
CA ASN A 98 6.54 -0.13 -21.59
C ASN A 98 6.88 -1.11 -20.47
N ILE A 99 8.01 -1.82 -20.60
CA ILE A 99 8.48 -2.80 -19.61
C ILE A 99 9.73 -2.24 -18.95
N SER A 100 9.70 -2.09 -17.63
CA SER A 100 10.83 -1.59 -16.84
C SER A 100 11.37 -2.67 -15.91
N GLU A 101 12.66 -2.60 -15.61
CA GLU A 101 13.33 -3.39 -14.57
C GLU A 101 13.76 -2.45 -13.44
N MET A 102 13.52 -2.86 -12.19
CA MET A 102 13.96 -2.15 -10.99
C MET A 102 14.90 -3.04 -10.17
N LYS A 103 16.03 -2.49 -9.73
CA LYS A 103 17.00 -3.14 -8.83
C LYS A 103 17.28 -2.22 -7.65
N LEU A 104 17.01 -2.71 -6.44
CA LEU A 104 17.07 -1.92 -5.21
C LEU A 104 17.55 -2.81 -4.05
N ASN A 105 18.32 -2.23 -3.12
CA ASN A 105 18.48 -2.81 -1.79
C ASN A 105 17.20 -2.62 -0.98
N VAL A 106 16.88 -3.57 -0.10
CA VAL A 106 15.61 -3.57 0.66
C VAL A 106 15.52 -2.47 1.73
N HIS A 107 16.63 -1.84 2.10
CA HIS A 107 16.71 -0.75 3.08
C HIS A 107 16.82 0.65 2.46
N VAL A 108 16.36 0.82 1.21
CA VAL A 108 16.42 2.11 0.50
C VAL A 108 15.15 2.92 0.75
N GLY A 109 15.32 4.19 1.11
CA GLY A 109 14.21 5.13 1.28
C GLY A 109 13.28 4.77 2.45
N THR A 110 12.00 5.13 2.33
CA THR A 110 10.97 4.77 3.33
C THR A 110 10.65 3.27 3.20
N HIS A 111 10.97 2.48 4.23
CA HIS A 111 10.81 1.02 4.25
C HIS A 111 10.47 0.50 5.66
N VAL A 112 10.26 -0.82 5.78
CA VAL A 112 10.06 -1.54 7.06
C VAL A 112 11.11 -2.64 7.14
N ASP A 113 11.71 -2.79 8.32
CA ASP A 113 12.68 -3.87 8.60
C ASP A 113 11.98 -5.10 9.19
N THR A 114 12.51 -6.28 8.85
CA THR A 114 12.05 -7.56 9.38
C THR A 114 12.87 -7.97 10.61
N PRO A 115 12.35 -8.86 11.49
CA PRO A 115 13.16 -9.39 12.59
C PRO A 115 14.44 -10.10 12.11
N GLY A 116 14.36 -10.80 10.97
CA GLY A 116 15.50 -11.48 10.35
C GLY A 116 16.61 -10.53 9.88
N TYR A 117 16.34 -9.24 9.66
CA TYR A 117 17.38 -8.26 9.33
C TYR A 117 18.38 -8.04 10.48
N ILE A 118 17.91 -8.07 11.73
CA ILE A 118 18.74 -7.75 12.91
C ILE A 118 19.23 -9.01 13.63
N TYR A 119 18.44 -10.08 13.63
CA TYR A 119 18.71 -11.29 14.42
C TYR A 119 18.94 -12.51 13.53
N ASP A 120 20.16 -13.03 13.53
CA ASP A 120 20.62 -14.15 12.70
C ASP A 120 19.73 -15.40 12.81
N HIS A 121 19.39 -15.81 14.04
CA HIS A 121 18.51 -16.96 14.26
C HIS A 121 17.07 -16.75 13.76
N TYR A 122 16.61 -15.50 13.59
CA TYR A 122 15.33 -15.19 12.96
C TYR A 122 15.43 -15.19 11.43
N TYR A 123 16.58 -14.84 10.89
CA TYR A 123 16.86 -14.99 9.46
C TYR A 123 16.77 -16.47 9.06
N ASP A 124 17.49 -17.34 9.77
CA ASP A 124 17.47 -18.80 9.54
C ASP A 124 16.08 -19.41 9.72
N ALA A 125 15.26 -18.83 10.60
CA ALA A 125 13.89 -19.27 10.86
C ALA A 125 12.85 -18.67 9.89
N GLY A 126 13.26 -17.83 8.93
CA GLY A 126 12.39 -17.27 7.89
C GLY A 126 11.44 -16.16 8.38
N PHE A 127 11.84 -15.38 9.39
CA PHE A 127 11.09 -14.21 9.83
C PHE A 127 11.32 -13.02 8.87
N ASP A 128 10.77 -13.17 7.67
CA ASP A 128 10.84 -12.21 6.56
C ASP A 128 9.58 -11.33 6.47
N VAL A 129 9.51 -10.45 5.46
CA VAL A 129 8.48 -9.42 5.33
C VAL A 129 7.07 -9.99 5.19
N ASP A 130 6.94 -11.17 4.61
CA ASP A 130 5.69 -11.91 4.44
C ASP A 130 5.21 -12.60 5.72
N SER A 131 6.04 -12.63 6.77
CA SER A 131 5.67 -13.10 8.11
C SER A 131 5.12 -11.99 9.02
N LEU A 132 5.18 -10.72 8.60
CA LEU A 132 4.76 -9.59 9.44
C LEU A 132 3.24 -9.53 9.62
N ASP A 133 2.78 -9.35 10.87
CA ASP A 133 1.36 -9.13 11.17
C ASP A 133 0.89 -7.77 10.62
N LEU A 134 0.05 -7.79 9.59
CA LEU A 134 -0.49 -6.59 8.95
C LEU A 134 -1.23 -5.65 9.92
N ARG A 135 -1.75 -6.17 11.05
CA ARG A 135 -2.39 -5.34 12.08
C ARG A 135 -1.40 -4.45 12.84
N VAL A 136 -0.10 -4.75 12.76
CA VAL A 136 0.95 -3.86 13.27
C VAL A 136 1.22 -2.72 12.29
N LEU A 137 1.10 -2.97 10.98
CA LEU A 137 1.38 -1.99 9.93
C LEU A 137 0.16 -1.12 9.57
N ASN A 138 -1.04 -1.51 9.98
CA ASN A 138 -2.27 -0.80 9.70
C ASN A 138 -3.07 -0.57 10.99
N GLY A 139 -3.02 0.66 11.51
CA GLY A 139 -3.75 1.04 12.71
C GLY A 139 -3.45 2.48 13.15
N PRO A 140 -4.04 2.91 14.28
CA PRO A 140 -3.79 4.23 14.85
C PRO A 140 -2.30 4.42 15.17
N ALA A 141 -1.75 5.58 14.77
CA ALA A 141 -0.40 5.99 15.09
C ALA A 141 -0.40 7.32 15.86
N LEU A 142 0.51 7.46 16.82
CA LEU A 142 0.78 8.73 17.48
C LEU A 142 2.02 9.35 16.86
N VAL A 143 1.87 10.54 16.27
CA VAL A 143 3.01 11.35 15.79
C VAL A 143 3.36 12.37 16.87
N VAL A 144 4.62 12.36 17.30
CA VAL A 144 5.12 13.26 18.33
C VAL A 144 6.27 14.08 17.74
N ASP A 145 6.23 15.40 17.96
CA ASP A 145 7.35 16.28 17.60
C ASP A 145 8.43 16.23 18.69
N ILE A 146 9.69 16.05 18.28
CA ILE A 146 10.83 15.89 19.18
C ILE A 146 11.97 16.86 18.79
N PRO A 147 12.79 17.32 19.76
CA PRO A 147 13.93 18.17 19.45
C PRO A 147 14.89 17.47 18.48
N ARG A 148 15.17 18.11 17.34
CA ARG A 148 15.99 17.55 16.25
C ARG A 148 17.48 17.50 16.56
N ASP A 149 17.92 18.22 17.58
CA ASP A 149 19.30 18.39 18.00
C ASP A 149 19.71 17.41 19.12
N LYS A 150 18.83 16.48 19.50
CA LYS A 150 19.06 15.56 20.63
C LYS A 150 18.77 14.11 20.28
N ASN A 151 19.50 13.22 20.93
CA ASN A 151 19.19 11.79 20.89
C ASN A 151 17.89 11.50 21.64
N ILE A 152 17.13 10.53 21.16
CA ILE A 152 15.90 10.06 21.80
C ILE A 152 16.30 9.12 22.95
N THR A 153 16.40 9.66 24.16
CA THR A 153 16.71 8.88 25.37
C THR A 153 15.43 8.48 26.12
N ALA A 154 15.53 7.52 27.04
CA ALA A 154 14.43 7.17 27.93
C ALA A 154 13.91 8.37 28.75
N GLU A 155 14.78 9.33 29.09
CA GLU A 155 14.39 10.56 29.75
C GLU A 155 13.55 11.46 28.84
N VAL A 156 13.98 11.64 27.58
CA VAL A 156 13.19 12.36 26.57
C VAL A 156 11.83 11.70 26.40
N MET A 157 11.76 10.37 26.25
CA MET A 157 10.51 9.63 26.10
C MET A 157 9.54 9.84 27.28
N LYS A 158 10.03 9.93 28.52
CA LYS A 158 9.21 10.23 29.71
C LYS A 158 8.58 11.62 29.65
N THR A 159 9.20 12.58 28.98
CA THR A 159 8.65 13.94 28.82
C THR A 159 7.53 14.02 27.77
N LEU A 160 7.40 13.02 26.89
CA LEU A 160 6.50 13.08 25.72
C LEU A 160 5.01 12.86 26.03
N ASN A 161 4.58 12.79 27.30
CA ASN A 161 3.17 12.63 27.71
C ASN A 161 2.39 11.57 26.89
N ILE A 162 3.05 10.48 26.50
CA ILE A 162 2.48 9.44 25.64
C ILE A 162 1.33 8.72 26.39
N PRO A 163 0.11 8.65 25.82
CA PRO A 163 -1.01 7.94 26.42
C PRO A 163 -0.72 6.47 26.75
N LYS A 164 -1.31 5.97 27.84
CA LYS A 164 -1.25 4.54 28.19
C LYS A 164 -1.97 3.70 27.13
N GLY A 165 -1.47 2.48 26.89
CA GLY A 165 -2.04 1.54 25.92
C GLY A 165 -1.40 1.62 24.52
N ILE A 166 -0.48 2.56 24.30
CA ILE A 166 0.36 2.60 23.10
C ILE A 166 1.51 1.62 23.28
N ARG A 167 1.62 0.65 22.37
CA ARG A 167 2.79 -0.23 22.30
C ARG A 167 3.98 0.58 21.80
N GLN A 168 4.99 0.70 22.65
CA GLN A 168 6.24 1.37 22.32
C GLN A 168 7.25 0.29 21.92
N TYR A 169 7.88 0.47 20.76
CA TYR A 169 9.05 -0.30 20.38
C TYR A 169 10.25 0.63 20.49
N SER A 170 10.99 0.56 21.61
CA SER A 170 12.35 1.13 21.67
C SER A 170 13.34 0.00 21.61
N SER A 171 14.33 0.08 20.71
CA SER A 171 15.51 -0.75 20.82
C SER A 171 16.30 -0.25 22.04
N GLU A 172 16.32 -1.02 23.12
CA GLU A 172 17.34 -0.82 24.14
C GLU A 172 18.68 -1.21 23.51
N ARG A 173 19.55 -0.22 23.28
CA ARG A 173 20.98 -0.44 23.08
C ARG A 173 21.71 0.08 24.30
#